data_AF-A0A8X6JK08-F1
#
_entry.id   AF-A0A8X6JK08-F1
#
_cell.length_a   1.000
_cell.length_b   1.000
_cell.length_c   1.000
_cell.angle_alpha   90.00
_cell.angle_beta   90.00
_cell.angle_gamma   90.00
#
_symmetry.space_group_name_H-M   'P 1'
#
loop_
_entity.id
_entity.type
_entity.pdbx_description
1 polymer ?
#
loop_
_entity_poly.entity_id
_entity_poly.type
_entity_poly.pdbx_seq_one_letter_code
_entity_poly.pdbx_strand_id
1 'polypeptide(L)' 'MICPICLSVVDGSETYTLIGCRHTLHSNCLRQWIEMNKSTCPYCRREMLKKDKSVIADVSDTTSDMDSDTTSDSDSDRSL' A
#
# COMPACT_ATOMS: atom_id res chain seq x y z
N MET A 1 12.72 7.96 -25.04
CA MET A 1 12.70 7.60 -23.59
C MET A 1 13.09 6.13 -23.47
N ILE A 2 13.83 5.72 -22.44
CA ILE A 2 14.27 4.32 -22.25
C ILE A 2 13.33 3.62 -21.26
N CYS A 3 12.90 2.40 -21.57
CA CYS A 3 12.09 1.58 -20.67
C CYS A 3 12.98 0.99 -19.55
N PRO A 4 12.69 1.22 -18.26
CA PRO A 4 13.52 0.71 -17.16
C PRO A 4 13.42 -0.81 -16.96
N ILE A 5 12.44 -1.47 -17.60
CA ILE A 5 12.21 -2.92 -17.46
C ILE A 5 13.08 -3.70 -18.46
N CYS A 6 13.08 -3.29 -19.73
CA CYS A 6 13.81 -3.98 -20.80
C CYS A 6 15.04 -3.20 -21.30
N LEU A 7 15.32 -2.04 -20.72
CA LEU A 7 16.45 -1.16 -21.04
C LEU A 7 16.53 -0.75 -22.53
N SER A 8 15.40 -0.81 -23.24
CA SER A 8 15.29 -0.52 -24.67
C SER A 8 14.56 0.81 -24.94
N VAL A 9 14.76 1.36 -26.14
CA VAL A 9 14.08 2.59 -26.56
C VAL A 9 12.58 2.35 -26.67
N VAL A 10 11.81 3.27 -26.10
CA VAL A 10 10.36 3.34 -26.25
C VAL A 10 10.06 4.06 -27.56
N ASP A 11 9.66 3.31 -28.60
CA ASP A 11 9.10 3.86 -29.84
C ASP A 11 7.57 3.90 -29.74
N GLY A 12 6.95 4.92 -30.33
CA GLY A 12 5.57 5.34 -30.05
C GLY A 12 4.46 4.39 -30.49
N SER A 13 4.77 3.15 -30.87
CA SER A 13 3.78 2.20 -31.36
C SER A 13 2.93 1.60 -30.23
N GLU A 14 3.53 1.25 -29.09
CA GLU A 14 2.83 0.60 -27.97
C GLU A 14 3.41 0.99 -26.61
N THR A 15 2.94 2.12 -26.08
CA THR A 15 3.49 2.71 -24.86
C THR A 15 2.38 3.19 -23.92
N TYR A 16 2.56 2.99 -22.62
CA TYR A 16 1.67 3.56 -21.59
C TYR A 16 2.40 4.64 -20.81
N THR A 17 1.70 5.74 -20.60
CA THR A 17 2.13 6.79 -19.67
C THR A 17 1.38 6.63 -18.36
N LEU A 18 2.13 6.55 -17.27
CA LEU A 18 1.57 6.35 -15.95
C LEU A 18 0.97 7.64 -15.37
N ILE A 19 -0.28 7.56 -14.92
CA ILE A 19 -1.00 8.66 -14.27
C ILE A 19 -0.34 8.92 -12.90
N GLY A 20 0.03 10.17 -12.63
CA GLY A 20 0.66 10.60 -11.37
C GLY A 20 2.17 10.80 -11.42
N CYS A 21 2.93 10.03 -12.21
CA CYS A 21 4.38 10.24 -12.38
C CYS A 21 4.81 10.55 -13.83
N ARG A 22 3.92 10.37 -14.82
CA ARG A 22 4.16 10.66 -16.24
C ARG A 22 5.33 9.90 -16.88
N HIS A 23 5.79 8.82 -16.27
CA HIS A 23 6.78 7.93 -16.88
C HIS A 23 6.13 7.07 -17.97
N THR A 24 6.81 6.96 -19.11
CA THR A 24 6.35 6.17 -20.26
C THR A 24 7.10 4.84 -20.31
N LEU A 25 6.37 3.75 -20.50
CA LEU A 25 6.90 2.38 -20.59
C LEU A 25 6.28 1.64 -21.76
N HIS A 26 6.94 0.57 -22.22
CA HIS A 26 6.32 -0.34 -23.18
C HIS A 26 5.09 -1.03 -22.58
N SER A 27 4.07 -1.24 -23.40
CA SER A 27 2.84 -1.93 -23.02
C SER A 27 3.07 -3.33 -22.46
N ASN A 28 3.92 -4.13 -23.11
CA ASN A 28 4.26 -5.46 -22.64
C ASN A 28 4.98 -5.44 -21.29
N CYS A 29 5.93 -4.52 -21.11
CA CYS A 29 6.67 -4.40 -19.87
C CYS A 29 5.76 -4.00 -18.70
N LEU A 30 4.86 -3.03 -18.91
CA LEU A 30 3.91 -2.63 -17.86
C LEU A 30 2.93 -3.75 -17.50
N ARG A 31 2.44 -4.50 -18.50
CA ARG A 31 1.52 -5.63 -18.27
C ARG A 31 2.16 -6.71 -17.41
N GLN A 32 3.37 -7.15 -17.74
CA GLN A 32 4.13 -8.13 -16.94
C GLN A 32 4.37 -7.63 -15.52
N TRP A 33 4.68 -6.34 -15.35
CA TRP A 33 4.90 -5.74 -14.03
C TRP A 33 3.65 -5.80 -13.14
N ILE A 34 2.48 -5.52 -13.70
CA ILE A 34 1.21 -5.60 -12.98
C ILE A 34 0.82 -7.06 -12.70
N GLU A 35 1.06 -7.97 -13.64
CA GLU A 35 0.87 -9.42 -13.47
C GLU A 35 1.73 -9.99 -12.33
N MET A 36 2.89 -9.40 -12.06
CA MET A 36 3.73 -9.71 -10.88
C MET A 36 3.21 -9.10 -9.56
N ASN A 37 1.95 -8.69 -9.52
CA ASN A 37 1.28 -8.11 -8.35
C ASN A 37 1.93 -6.78 -7.87
N LYS A 38 2.63 -6.06 -8.74
CA LYS A 38 3.20 -4.73 -8.44
C LYS A 38 2.29 -3.62 -8.96
N SER A 39 1.91 -2.71 -8.07
CA SER A 39 1.06 -1.54 -8.38
C SER A 39 1.80 -0.22 -8.23
N THR A 40 3.12 -0.25 -8.45
CA THR A 40 4.00 0.92 -8.36
C THR A 40 4.70 1.17 -9.68
N CYS A 41 5.09 2.42 -9.93
CA CYS A 41 5.89 2.79 -11.08
C CYS A 41 7.28 2.13 -10.98
N PRO A 42 7.73 1.35 -11.98
CA PRO A 42 9.06 0.73 -11.96
C PRO A 42 10.21 1.74 -12.09
N TYR A 43 9.92 2.97 -12.53
CA TYR A 43 10.93 4.04 -12.63
C TYR A 43 11.13 4.79 -11.31
N CYS A 44 10.04 5.23 -10.66
CA CYS A 44 10.10 6.13 -9.50
C CYS A 44 9.40 5.59 -8.25
N ARG A 45 8.91 4.35 -8.28
CA ARG A 45 8.22 3.64 -7.18
C ARG A 45 6.92 4.30 -6.68
N ARG A 46 6.39 5.30 -7.39
CA ARG A 46 5.10 5.94 -7.07
C ARG A 46 3.94 4.98 -7.32
N GLU A 47 2.97 4.94 -6.42
CA GLU A 47 1.78 4.09 -6.58
C GLU A 47 0.94 4.47 -7.80
N MET A 48 0.47 3.46 -8.51
CA MET A 48 -0.49 3.56 -9.61
C MET A 48 -1.87 3.48 -8.94
N LEU A 49 -2.67 4.55 -8.96
CA LEU A 49 -3.97 4.54 -8.28
C LEU A 49 -4.80 3.35 -8.78
N LYS A 50 -5.10 2.40 -7.88
CA LYS A 50 -6.11 1.37 -8.12
C LYS A 50 -7.45 2.08 -8.07
N LYS A 51 -8.28 1.90 -9.10
CA LYS A 51 -9.68 2.30 -8.99
C LYS A 51 -10.34 1.33 -8.02
N ASP A 52 -10.48 1.77 -6.79
CA ASP A 52 -11.09 1.00 -5.72
C ASP A 52 -12.51 0.68 -6.15
N LYS A 53 -12.84 -0.61 -6.23
CA LYS A 53 -14.22 -1.06 -6.25
C LYS A 53 -14.72 -0.90 -4.80
N SER A 54 -14.87 0.34 -4.35
CA SER A 54 -15.42 0.67 -3.03
C SER A 54 -16.93 0.42 -3.06
N VAL A 55 -17.30 -0.85 -3.00
CA VAL A 55 -18.52 -1.24 -2.31
C VAL A 55 -18.12 -1.30 -0.83
N ILE A 56 -18.52 -0.27 -0.10
CA ILE A 56 -18.61 -0.17 1.36
C ILE A 56 -18.59 -1.54 2.07
N ALA A 57 -17.50 -1.83 2.78
CA ALA A 57 -17.46 -2.86 3.81
C ALA A 57 -17.01 -2.20 5.11
N ASP A 58 -18.04 -1.81 5.86
CA ASP A 58 -18.18 -1.88 7.31
C ASP A 58 -17.05 -1.37 8.22
N VAL A 59 -17.42 -0.33 8.97
CA VAL A 59 -16.75 0.17 10.16
C VAL A 59 -16.70 -0.93 11.23
N SER A 60 -15.52 -1.26 11.71
CA SER A 60 -15.33 -1.90 13.01
C SER A 60 -14.30 -1.04 13.73
N ASP A 61 -14.74 0.07 14.31
CA ASP A 61 -15.18 0.12 15.71
C ASP A 61 -14.06 -0.36 16.64
N THR A 62 -13.07 0.50 16.82
CA THR A 62 -12.12 0.40 17.93
C THR A 62 -12.77 1.02 19.17
N THR A 63 -13.62 0.26 19.86
CA THR A 63 -13.90 0.53 21.29
C THR A 63 -13.19 -0.55 22.10
N SER A 64 -11.93 -0.30 22.42
CA SER A 64 -11.22 -1.06 23.45
C SER A 64 -11.22 -0.25 24.74
N ASP A 65 -12.39 -0.15 25.38
CA ASP A 65 -12.52 0.27 26.77
C ASP A 65 -12.73 -1.00 27.61
N MET A 66 -11.67 -1.46 28.25
CA MET A 66 -11.74 -2.45 29.32
C MET A 66 -10.95 -1.91 30.52
N ASP A 67 -11.61 -1.03 31.26
CA ASP A 67 -11.31 -0.75 32.67
C ASP A 67 -11.70 -1.98 33.50
N SER A 68 -10.76 -2.51 34.29
CA SER A 68 -11.04 -3.42 35.40
C SER A 68 -9.85 -3.42 36.37
N ASP A 69 -9.67 -2.30 37.07
CA ASP A 69 -8.78 -2.22 38.23
C ASP A 69 -9.61 -2.52 39.49
N THR A 70 -9.62 -3.78 39.92
CA THR A 70 -10.10 -4.17 41.25
C THR A 70 -9.45 -5.48 41.65
N THR A 71 -8.63 -5.41 42.71
CA THR A 71 -8.28 -6.42 43.75
C THR A 71 -6.86 -6.07 44.24
N SER A 72 -6.52 -5.96 45.52
CA SER A 72 -7.23 -6.27 46.75
C SER A 72 -6.53 -5.60 47.93
N ASP A 73 -7.36 -5.14 48.86
CA ASP A 73 -7.29 -5.29 50.31
C ASP A 73 -5.96 -5.10 51.08
N SER A 74 -6.05 -4.08 51.94
CA SER A 74 -5.49 -3.94 53.28
C SER A 74 -5.07 -5.23 53.99
N ASP A 75 -3.88 -5.25 54.60
CA ASP A 75 -3.76 -5.58 56.03
C ASP A 75 -2.36 -5.32 56.62
N SER A 76 -2.35 -4.43 57.63
CA SER A 76 -1.76 -4.60 58.96
C SER A 76 -0.24 -4.85 59.16
N ASP A 77 0.40 -3.81 59.72
CA ASP A 77 1.18 -3.83 60.98
C ASP A 77 2.30 -4.88 61.18
N ARG A 78 3.56 -4.42 61.22
CA ARG A 78 4.39 -4.57 62.44
C ARG A 78 5.73 -3.85 62.37
N SER A 79 5.91 -2.97 63.34
CA SER A 79 7.17 -2.42 63.82
C SER A 79 8.19 -3.51 64.19
N LEU A 80 9.47 -3.28 63.87
CA LEU A 80 10.65 -3.35 64.76
C LEU A 80 11.90 -2.88 64.00
#